data_AF-A0A257SKS0-F1
#
_entry.id   AF-A0A257SKS0-F1
#
_cell.length_a   1.000
_cell.length_b   1.000
_cell.length_c   1.000
_cell.angle_alpha   90.00
_cell.angle_beta   90.00
_cell.angle_gamma   90.00
#
_symmetry.space_group_name_H-M   'P 1'
#
loop_
_entity.id
_entity.type
_entity.pdbx_description
1 polymer ?
#
loop_
_entity_poly.entity_id
_entity_poly.type
_entity_poly.pdbx_seq_one_letter_code
_entity_poly.pdbx_strand_id
1 'polypeptide(L)' 'MSSGGAADPLHAVIRRLALAAPVAPADLTAAFDQIMAGEATSAQVAAVLVGLRVKGETTSEVAAVVRALQRAM' A
#
# COMPACT_ATOMS: atom_id res chain seq x y z
N MET A 1 -8.87 7.47 16.66
CA MET A 1 -7.80 8.48 16.74
C MET A 1 -7.25 8.65 15.35
N SER A 2 -7.89 9.53 14.58
CA SER A 2 -7.44 9.92 13.25
C SER A 2 -6.44 11.05 13.40
N SER A 3 -5.16 10.76 13.25
CA SER A 3 -4.14 11.79 13.10
C SER A 3 -4.06 12.15 11.62
N GLY A 4 -4.77 13.21 11.23
CA GLY A 4 -4.62 13.86 9.92
C GLY A 4 -3.37 14.74 9.87
N GLY A 5 -2.73 14.83 8.70
CA GLY A 5 -1.68 15.82 8.45
C GLY A 5 -0.99 15.74 7.08
N ALA A 6 -0.87 14.54 6.51
CA ALA A 6 -0.54 14.30 5.10
C ALA A 6 -1.42 13.13 4.65
N ALA A 7 -1.82 13.04 3.37
CA ALA A 7 -2.72 11.98 2.90
C ALA A 7 -2.23 10.62 3.39
N ASP A 8 -3.03 9.93 4.22
CA ASP A 8 -2.71 8.61 4.76
C ASP A 8 -2.21 7.72 3.61
N PRO A 9 -0.92 7.31 3.61
CA PRO A 9 -0.30 6.64 2.46
C PRO A 9 -1.11 5.42 2.00
N LEU A 10 -1.61 4.63 2.96
CA LEU A 10 -2.47 3.49 2.71
C LEU A 10 -3.78 3.88 2.01
N HIS A 11 -4.48 4.89 2.52
CA HIS A 11 -5.72 5.36 1.90
C HIS A 11 -5.49 5.92 0.49
N ALA A 12 -4.39 6.65 0.27
CA ALA A 12 -4.02 7.16 -1.05
C ALA A 12 -3.72 6.01 -2.05
N VAL A 13 -3.01 4.97 -1.61
CA VAL A 13 -2.74 3.77 -2.42
C VAL A 13 -4.04 3.05 -2.76
N ILE A 14 -4.93 2.80 -1.80
CA ILE A 14 -6.23 2.15 -2.03
C ILE A 14 -7.04 2.93 -3.08
N ARG A 15 -7.09 4.27 -2.97
CA ARG A 15 -7.81 5.11 -3.95
C ARG A 15 -7.24 4.97 -5.37
N ARG A 16 -5.92 4.91 -5.52
CA ARG A 16 -5.27 4.74 -6.83
C ARG A 16 -5.52 3.34 -7.40
N LEU A 17 -5.41 2.30 -6.56
CA LEU A 17 -5.67 0.92 -6.97
C LEU A 17 -7.12 0.72 -7.39
N ALA A 18 -8.08 1.34 -6.71
CA ALA A 18 -9.51 1.31 -7.08
C ALA A 18 -9.79 1.91 -8.46
N LEU A 19 -8.93 2.82 -8.93
CA LEU A 19 -9.01 3.45 -10.26
C LEU A 19 -8.09 2.78 -11.29
N ALA A 20 -7.46 1.64 -10.95
CA ALA A 20 -6.40 1.01 -11.72
C ALA A 20 -5.27 2.00 -12.14
N ALA A 21 -5.07 3.06 -11.35
CA ALA A 21 -4.08 4.08 -11.65
C ALA A 21 -2.68 3.56 -11.28
N PRO A 22 -1.62 4.01 -11.98
CA PRO A 22 -0.25 3.73 -11.58
C PRO A 22 -0.04 4.13 -10.12
N VAL A 23 0.73 3.37 -9.35
CA VAL A 23 1.12 3.67 -7.97
C VAL A 23 2.63 3.87 -7.91
N ALA A 24 3.09 4.93 -7.25
CA ALA A 24 4.54 5.15 -7.12
C ALA A 24 5.12 4.11 -6.14
N PRO A 25 6.32 3.55 -6.42
CA PRO A 25 6.97 2.60 -5.52
C PRO A 25 7.13 3.11 -4.08
N ALA A 26 7.36 4.41 -3.90
CA ALA A 26 7.49 5.03 -2.58
C ALA A 26 6.18 4.98 -1.78
N ASP A 27 5.04 5.26 -2.43
CA ASP A 27 3.72 5.23 -1.81
C ASP A 27 3.34 3.79 -1.40
N LEU A 28 3.66 2.83 -2.27
CA LEU A 28 3.48 1.41 -2.00
C LEU A 28 4.33 0.94 -0.83
N THR A 29 5.58 1.40 -0.74
CA THR A 29 6.46 1.09 0.39
C THR A 29 5.85 1.63 1.68
N ALA A 30 5.45 2.90 1.72
CA ALA A 30 4.87 3.53 2.90
C ALA A 30 3.55 2.89 3.34
N ALA A 31 2.68 2.51 2.40
CA ALA A 31 1.46 1.78 2.71
C ALA A 31 1.75 0.40 3.33
N PHE A 32 2.74 -0.33 2.81
CA PHE A 32 3.13 -1.61 3.38
C PHE A 32 3.86 -1.47 4.73
N ASP A 33 4.62 -0.39 4.95
CA ASP A 33 5.21 -0.07 6.25
C ASP A 33 4.10 0.07 7.32
N GLN A 34 2.99 0.77 7.01
CA GLN A 34 1.81 0.86 7.90
C GLN A 34 1.11 -0.49 8.13
N ILE A 35 0.98 -1.30 7.07
CA ILE A 35 0.40 -2.66 7.18
C ILE A 35 1.25 -3.52 8.14
N MET A 36 2.57 -3.50 7.97
CA MET A 36 3.49 -4.29 8.79
C MET A 36 3.59 -3.77 10.23
N ALA A 37 3.37 -2.47 10.45
CA ALA A 37 3.24 -1.87 11.78
C ALA A 37 1.94 -2.25 12.52
N GLY A 38 0.99 -2.93 11.85
CA GLY A 38 -0.30 -3.31 12.41
C GLY A 38 -1.30 -2.16 12.50
N GLU A 39 -1.06 -1.06 11.77
CA GLU A 39 -1.93 0.13 11.76
C GLU A 39 -3.09 -0.01 10.75
N ALA A 40 -3.03 -1.00 9.87
CA ALA A 40 -4.04 -1.26 8.85
C ALA A 40 -5.13 -2.24 9.33
N THR A 41 -6.39 -1.92 9.03
CA THR A 41 -7.52 -2.86 9.22
C THR A 41 -7.46 -4.00 8.20
N SER A 42 -8.08 -5.15 8.54
CA SER A 42 -8.19 -6.29 7.62
C SER A 42 -8.81 -5.92 6.27
N ALA A 43 -9.79 -4.99 6.28
CA ALA A 43 -10.43 -4.51 5.06
C ALA A 43 -9.47 -3.70 4.18
N GLN A 44 -8.60 -2.86 4.76
CA GLN A 44 -7.61 -2.09 4.01
C GLN A 44 -6.53 -3.00 3.42
N VAL A 45 -6.05 -4.00 4.17
CA VAL A 45 -5.10 -5.00 3.66
C VAL A 45 -5.71 -5.75 2.47
N ALA A 46 -6.96 -6.23 2.61
CA ALA A 46 -7.66 -6.89 1.53
C ALA A 46 -7.83 -5.98 0.30
N ALA A 47 -8.17 -4.70 0.50
CA ALA A 47 -8.32 -3.73 -0.59
C ALA A 47 -7.02 -3.53 -1.38
N VAL A 48 -5.87 -3.43 -0.71
CA VAL A 48 -4.57 -3.30 -1.37
C VAL A 48 -4.23 -4.56 -2.17
N LEU A 49 -4.37 -5.75 -1.57
CA LEU A 49 -4.02 -7.01 -2.21
C LEU A 49 -4.92 -7.31 -3.43
N VAL A 50 -6.23 -7.11 -3.29
CA VAL A 50 -7.19 -7.28 -4.40
C VAL A 50 -6.94 -6.23 -5.47
N GLY A 51 -6.71 -4.97 -5.08
CA GLY A 51 -6.42 -3.88 -6.01
C GLY A 51 -5.17 -4.13 -6.85
N LEU A 52 -4.08 -4.57 -6.24
CA LEU A 52 -2.85 -4.97 -6.96
C LEU A 52 -3.10 -6.12 -7.92
N ARG A 53 -3.83 -7.15 -7.47
CA ARG A 53 -4.17 -8.31 -8.31
C ARG A 53 -5.01 -7.93 -9.53
N VAL A 54 -6.02 -7.07 -9.34
CA VAL A 54 -6.94 -6.66 -10.40
C VAL A 54 -6.25 -5.70 -11.38
N LYS A 55 -5.46 -4.75 -10.89
CA LYS A 55 -4.68 -3.83 -11.73
C LYS A 55 -3.61 -4.57 -12.55
N GLY A 56 -3.06 -5.65 -12.00
CA GLY A 56 -1.81 -6.25 -12.45
C GLY A 56 -0.64 -5.53 -11.81
N GLU A 57 0.15 -6.27 -11.04
CA GLU A 57 1.34 -5.77 -10.38
C GLU A 57 2.53 -5.73 -11.33
N THR A 58 3.32 -4.67 -11.23
CA THR A 58 4.55 -4.48 -12.00
C THR A 58 5.76 -4.89 -11.17
N THR A 59 6.88 -5.21 -11.84
CA THR A 59 8.14 -5.58 -11.16
C THR A 59 8.62 -4.53 -10.16
N SER A 60 8.43 -3.24 -10.46
CA SER A 60 8.82 -2.14 -9.57
C SER A 60 7.94 -2.06 -8.32
N GLU A 61 6.65 -2.36 -8.43
CA GLU A 61 5.71 -2.44 -7.31
C GLU A 61 6.04 -3.64 -6.41
N VAL A 62 6.27 -4.82 -6.99
CA VAL A 62 6.69 -6.01 -6.23
C VAL A 62 7.99 -5.75 -5.48
N ALA A 63 9.00 -5.15 -6.14
CA ALA A 63 10.25 -4.80 -5.50
C ALA A 63 10.08 -3.78 -4.36
N ALA A 64 9.11 -2.88 -4.46
CA ALA A 64 8.78 -1.93 -3.40
C ALA A 64 8.18 -2.63 -2.17
N VAL A 65 7.23 -3.53 -2.39
CA VAL A 65 6.63 -4.34 -1.33
C VAL A 65 7.69 -5.19 -0.63
N VAL A 66 8.55 -5.88 -1.38
CA VAL A 66 9.64 -6.68 -0.81
C VAL A 66 10.58 -5.84 0.06
N ARG A 67 10.92 -4.62 -0.35
CA ARG A 67 11.73 -3.71 0.47
C ARG A 67 11.05 -3.31 1.78
N ALA A 68 9.74 -3.05 1.76
CA ALA A 68 8.99 -2.78 2.99
C ALA A 68 9.01 -4.00 3.93
N LEU A 69 8.77 -5.21 3.40
CA LEU A 69 8.80 -6.44 4.18
C LEU A 69 10.19 -6.71 4.79
N GLN A 70 11.28 -6.44 4.06
CA GLN A 70 12.64 -6.59 4.57
C GLN A 70 12.98 -5.62 5.70
N ARG A 71 12.40 -4.41 5.71
CA ARG A 71 12.59 -3.43 6.80
C ARG A 71 11.84 -3.78 8.07
N ALA A 72 10.79 -4.58 7.95
CA ALA A 72 9.96 -5.01 9.07
C ALA A 72 10.48 -6.27 9.79
N MET A 73 11.51 -6.92 9.24
CA MET A 73 12.23 -8.04 9.88
C MET A 73 13.34 -7.52 10.79
#